data_AF-A0A1S3S245-F1
#
_entry.id   AF-A0A1S3S245-F1
#
_cell.length_a   1.000
_cell.length_b   1.000
_cell.length_c   1.000
_cell.angle_alpha   90.00
_cell.angle_beta   90.00
_cell.angle_gamma   90.00
#
_symmetry.space_group_name_H-M   'P 1'
#
loop_
_entity.id
_entity.type
_entity.pdbx_description
1 polymer ?
#
loop_
_entity_poly.entity_id
_entity_poly.type
_entity_poly.pdbx_seq_one_letter_code
_entity_poly.pdbx_strand_id
1 'polypeptide(L)'
;MAMYQNGGTEVDPAFRDLEVRQDKIMRRLYELKAAVDGLAKTVTTPDADLDQTVTSLSQSPTATAFRGTADLDSLLGKDLGALRDIVINANPARPPLTLLVLHAMLCKRYRVLSSVHVHSSVSGVPAQLLSCLGPRHADSYVRQRFQLGFTLIWKDGEDGGSKRVEGLEWGR
;
A
#
# COMPACT_ATOMS: atom_id res chain seq x y z
N MET A 1 32.86 54.86 -34.79
CA MET A 1 31.39 54.84 -34.67
C MET A 1 30.93 53.46 -35.12
N ALA A 2 30.78 52.51 -34.21
CA ALA A 2 30.40 51.14 -34.53
C ALA A 2 28.92 50.95 -34.18
N MET A 3 28.10 50.67 -35.18
CA MET A 3 26.71 50.25 -34.99
C MET A 3 26.70 48.75 -34.73
N TYR A 4 26.24 48.34 -33.54
CA TYR A 4 25.95 46.95 -33.25
C TYR A 4 24.64 46.57 -33.96
N GLN A 5 24.72 45.64 -34.91
CA GLN A 5 23.57 44.99 -35.51
C GLN A 5 22.92 44.06 -34.48
N ASN A 6 21.66 44.34 -34.20
CA ASN A 6 20.80 43.60 -33.29
C ASN A 6 20.49 42.21 -33.87
N GLY A 7 21.19 41.18 -33.39
CA GLY A 7 20.87 39.78 -33.68
C GLY A 7 19.58 39.38 -32.96
N GLY A 8 18.52 39.10 -33.72
CA GLY A 8 17.28 38.55 -33.18
C GLY A 8 17.55 37.17 -32.58
N THR A 9 17.40 37.06 -31.27
CA THR A 9 17.49 35.83 -30.49
C THR A 9 16.31 34.93 -30.86
N GLU A 10 16.53 34.03 -31.81
CA GLU A 10 15.63 32.92 -32.11
C GLU A 10 15.54 32.04 -30.86
N VAL A 11 14.36 31.97 -30.23
CA VAL A 11 14.13 31.19 -29.01
C VAL A 11 14.24 29.71 -29.38
N ASP A 12 15.22 29.03 -28.78
CA ASP A 12 15.52 27.61 -28.99
C ASP A 12 14.24 26.76 -28.94
N PRO A 13 13.93 25.94 -29.98
CA PRO A 13 12.73 25.11 -30.03
C PRO A 13 12.55 24.23 -28.78
N ALA A 14 13.65 23.79 -28.16
CA ALA A 14 13.59 23.01 -26.91
C ALA A 14 13.00 23.82 -25.74
N PHE A 15 13.20 25.14 -25.73
CA PHE A 15 12.65 26.04 -24.72
C PHE A 15 11.14 26.21 -24.89
N ARG A 16 10.66 26.27 -26.14
CA ARG A 16 9.22 26.34 -26.45
C ARG A 16 8.48 25.06 -26.09
N ASP A 17 9.08 23.90 -26.38
CA ASP A 17 8.51 22.61 -25.99
C ASP A 17 8.42 22.47 -24.47
N LEU A 18 9.42 23.01 -23.75
CA LEU A 18 9.42 23.04 -22.29
C LEU A 18 8.31 23.95 -21.74
N GLU A 19 8.13 25.14 -22.32
CA GLU A 19 7.07 26.09 -21.96
C GLU A 19 5.67 25.48 -22.18
N VAL A 20 5.44 24.86 -23.34
CA VAL A 20 4.19 24.15 -23.64
C VAL A 20 3.92 23.02 -22.65
N ARG A 21 4.96 22.28 -22.24
CA ARG A 21 4.82 21.21 -21.25
C ARG A 21 4.48 21.78 -19.87
N GLN A 22 5.10 22.88 -19.47
CA GLN A 22 4.81 23.55 -18.20
C GLN A 22 3.38 24.08 -18.16
N ASP A 23 2.91 24.73 -19.22
CA ASP A 23 1.52 25.20 -19.34
C ASP A 23 0.50 24.07 -19.24
N LYS A 24 0.81 22.93 -19.88
CA LYS A 24 -0.04 21.73 -19.82
C LYS A 24 -0.13 21.16 -18.40
N ILE A 25 0.99 21.14 -17.68
CA ILE A 25 1.04 20.68 -16.28
C ILE A 25 0.24 21.63 -15.38
N MET A 26 0.44 22.94 -15.51
CA MET A 26 -0.28 23.95 -14.74
C MET A 26 -1.78 23.84 -14.94
N ARG A 27 -2.25 23.67 -16.19
CA ARG A 27 -3.67 23.49 -16.50
C ARG A 27 -4.27 22.26 -15.79
N ARG A 28 -3.58 21.12 -15.84
CA ARG A 28 -4.02 19.89 -15.17
C ARG A 28 -4.08 20.06 -13.64
N LEU A 29 -3.14 20.79 -13.05
CA LEU A 29 -3.16 21.07 -11.63
C LEU A 29 -4.35 21.96 -11.22
N TYR A 30 -4.69 22.96 -12.03
CA TYR A 30 -5.88 23.78 -11.79
C TYR A 30 -7.18 22.98 -11.90
N GLU A 31 -7.30 22.13 -12.92
CA GLU A 31 -8.46 21.24 -13.10
C GLU A 31 -8.61 20.28 -11.92
N LEU A 32 -7.51 19.65 -11.49
CA LEU A 32 -7.51 18.73 -10.35
C LEU A 32 -7.90 19.45 -9.05
N LYS A 33 -7.36 20.65 -8.82
CA LYS A 33 -7.73 21.48 -7.67
C LYS A 33 -9.22 21.81 -7.68
N ALA A 34 -9.77 22.22 -8.82
CA ALA A 34 -11.20 22.52 -8.94
C ALA A 34 -12.07 21.28 -8.66
N ALA A 35 -11.66 20.10 -9.11
CA ALA A 35 -12.34 18.85 -8.82
C ALA A 35 -12.30 18.49 -7.32
N VAL A 36 -11.16 18.66 -6.66
CA VAL A 36 -11.00 18.45 -5.21
C VAL A 36 -11.84 19.44 -4.41
N ASP A 37 -11.82 20.72 -4.76
CA ASP A 37 -12.63 21.75 -4.11
C ASP A 37 -14.14 21.51 -4.32
N GLY A 38 -14.54 20.98 -5.48
CA GLY A 38 -15.91 20.55 -5.75
C GLY A 38 -16.35 19.36 -4.91
N LEU A 39 -15.47 18.36 -4.77
CA LEU A 39 -15.73 17.16 -3.97
C LEU A 39 -15.77 17.46 -2.46
N ALA A 40 -14.91 18.36 -1.98
CA ALA A 40 -14.93 18.81 -0.59
C ALA A 40 -16.26 19.49 -0.21
N LYS A 41 -16.90 20.16 -1.17
CA LYS A 41 -18.22 20.80 -0.96
C LYS A 41 -19.38 19.81 -0.96
N THR A 42 -19.23 18.63 -1.56
CA THR A 42 -20.29 17.60 -1.61
C THR A 42 -20.20 16.55 -0.50
N VAL A 43 -19.07 16.46 0.22
CA VAL A 43 -18.89 15.53 1.36
C VAL A 43 -19.47 16.07 2.68
N THR A 44 -19.88 17.34 2.74
CA THR A 44 -20.58 17.89 3.91
C THR A 44 -22.08 17.63 3.80
N THR A 45 -22.52 16.39 4.02
CA THR A 45 -23.93 16.13 4.38
C THR A 45 -24.14 16.54 5.85
N PRO A 46 -25.01 17.52 6.15
CA PRO A 46 -25.43 17.79 7.50
C PRO A 46 -26.51 16.78 7.91
N ASP A 47 -26.64 16.57 9.21
CA ASP A 47 -27.69 15.81 9.91
C ASP A 47 -27.38 14.33 10.22
N ALA A 48 -26.77 14.12 11.40
CA ALA A 48 -27.20 13.12 12.36
C ALA A 48 -26.57 13.46 13.73
N ASP A 49 -27.43 13.92 14.63
CA ASP A 49 -27.19 14.17 16.05
C ASP A 49 -26.55 12.95 16.76
N LEU A 50 -25.45 13.18 17.48
CA LEU A 50 -25.06 12.33 18.60
C LEU A 50 -24.28 13.13 19.64
N ASP A 51 -25.03 13.91 20.41
CA ASP A 51 -24.60 14.35 21.74
C ASP A 51 -24.48 13.13 22.67
N GLN A 52 -23.26 12.82 23.13
CA GLN A 52 -23.01 12.39 24.52
C GLN A 52 -21.53 12.09 24.80
N THR A 53 -21.01 12.85 25.77
CA THR A 53 -19.92 12.52 26.70
C THR A 53 -18.46 12.65 26.22
N VAL A 54 -18.09 13.90 25.96
CA VAL A 54 -16.75 14.39 26.37
C VAL A 54 -16.74 14.52 27.89
N THR A 55 -16.41 13.44 28.59
CA THR A 55 -16.02 13.49 30.00
C THR A 55 -14.68 12.79 30.17
N SER A 56 -13.65 13.61 30.35
CA SER A 56 -12.34 13.33 30.94
C SER A 56 -12.11 11.90 31.45
N LEU A 57 -11.20 11.17 30.83
CA LEU A 57 -10.24 10.37 31.57
C LEU A 57 -8.89 10.32 30.84
N SER A 58 -7.94 11.02 31.45
CA SER A 58 -6.51 10.89 31.26
C SER A 58 -6.08 9.43 31.39
N GLN A 59 -5.94 8.72 30.28
CA GLN A 59 -5.16 7.48 30.25
C GLN A 59 -4.29 7.48 29.00
N SER A 60 -2.99 7.61 29.25
CA SER A 60 -1.93 7.18 28.35
C SER A 60 -2.34 5.89 27.65
N PRO A 61 -2.16 5.73 26.32
CA PRO A 61 -2.37 4.45 25.69
C PRO A 61 -1.22 3.53 26.13
N THR A 62 -1.35 2.95 27.32
CA THR A 62 -0.66 1.70 27.63
C THR A 62 -1.15 0.72 26.58
N ALA A 63 -0.21 0.31 25.72
CA ALA A 63 -0.39 -0.65 24.65
C ALA A 63 -1.45 -1.70 25.00
N THR A 64 -2.66 -1.54 24.46
CA THR A 64 -3.66 -2.59 24.43
C THR A 64 -3.06 -3.70 23.59
N ALA A 65 -2.45 -4.66 24.28
CA ALA A 65 -1.95 -5.87 23.68
C ALA A 65 -3.16 -6.59 23.10
N PHE A 66 -3.30 -6.54 21.78
CA PHE A 66 -4.26 -7.32 21.00
C PHE A 66 -4.36 -8.74 21.58
N ARG A 67 -5.44 -9.01 22.31
CA ARG A 67 -5.73 -10.36 22.81
C ARG A 67 -6.32 -11.12 21.63
N GLY A 68 -5.58 -12.15 21.21
CA GLY A 68 -5.83 -12.94 20.00
C GLY A 68 -7.28 -13.35 19.79
N THR A 69 -7.64 -13.49 18.50
CA THR A 69 -8.97 -13.76 17.92
C THR A 69 -10.01 -12.65 18.06
N ALA A 70 -10.46 -12.32 19.28
CA ALA A 70 -11.63 -11.44 19.48
C ALA A 70 -11.41 -10.00 18.97
N ASP A 71 -10.15 -9.53 18.98
CA ASP A 71 -9.78 -8.22 18.47
C ASP A 71 -9.76 -8.19 16.93
N LEU A 72 -9.35 -9.29 16.29
CA LEU A 72 -9.23 -9.36 14.83
C LEU A 72 -10.60 -9.43 14.14
N ASP A 73 -11.54 -10.17 14.73
CA ASP A 73 -12.94 -10.20 14.30
C ASP A 73 -13.66 -8.86 14.56
N SER A 74 -13.23 -8.12 15.58
CA SER A 74 -13.76 -6.79 15.85
C SER A 74 -13.25 -5.74 14.85
N LEU A 75 -12.00 -5.89 14.39
CA LEU A 75 -11.35 -4.96 13.45
C LEU A 75 -11.65 -5.23 11.98
N LEU A 76 -11.70 -6.51 11.58
CA LEU A 76 -11.94 -6.93 10.19
C LEU A 76 -13.38 -7.40 9.95
N GLY A 77 -14.24 -7.30 10.95
CA GLY A 77 -15.59 -7.85 10.97
C GLY A 77 -15.61 -9.36 11.27
N LYS A 78 -16.79 -9.87 11.65
CA LYS A 78 -17.01 -11.30 11.89
C LYS A 78 -17.16 -12.02 10.55
N ASP A 79 -16.06 -12.50 9.95
CA ASP A 79 -16.19 -13.61 9.00
C ASP A 79 -16.26 -14.89 9.80
N LEU A 80 -17.27 -15.69 9.48
CA LEU A 80 -17.66 -16.93 10.14
C LEU A 80 -16.62 -18.05 9.92
N GLY A 81 -15.43 -17.91 10.50
CA GLY A 81 -14.40 -18.97 10.49
C GLY A 81 -13.62 -19.13 9.18
N ALA A 82 -13.70 -18.15 8.26
CA ALA A 82 -12.84 -18.14 7.08
C ALA A 82 -11.45 -17.61 7.42
N LEU A 83 -10.40 -18.29 6.93
CA LEU A 83 -9.02 -17.82 7.06
C LEU A 83 -8.88 -16.45 6.39
N ARG A 84 -8.31 -15.48 7.10
CA ARG A 84 -8.08 -14.13 6.56
C ARG A 84 -6.74 -14.09 5.81
N ASP A 85 -6.78 -14.11 4.49
CA ASP A 85 -5.57 -14.15 3.65
C ASP A 85 -5.04 -12.73 3.33
N ILE A 86 -3.76 -12.50 3.62
CA ILE A 86 -2.99 -11.32 3.24
C ILE A 86 -2.01 -11.74 2.14
N VAL A 87 -2.09 -11.11 0.98
CA VAL A 87 -1.18 -11.35 -0.15
C VAL A 87 -0.39 -10.09 -0.44
N ILE A 88 0.95 -10.20 -0.47
CA ILE A 88 1.85 -9.06 -0.66
C ILE A 88 2.81 -9.37 -1.79
N ASN A 89 2.85 -8.47 -2.77
CA ASN A 89 3.85 -8.48 -3.83
C ASN A 89 5.04 -7.61 -3.42
N ALA A 90 6.25 -8.12 -3.57
CA ALA A 90 7.47 -7.41 -3.23
C ALA A 90 8.57 -7.65 -4.26
N ASN A 91 9.41 -6.64 -4.49
CA ASN A 91 10.58 -6.79 -5.35
C ASN A 91 11.75 -7.40 -4.55
N PRO A 92 12.36 -8.52 -5.00
CA PRO A 92 13.49 -9.14 -4.32
C PRO A 92 14.75 -8.28 -4.31
N ALA A 93 14.92 -7.33 -5.25
CA ALA A 93 16.02 -6.36 -5.24
C ALA A 93 15.88 -5.33 -4.11
N ARG A 94 14.66 -5.12 -3.59
CA ARG A 94 14.35 -4.18 -2.52
C ARG A 94 13.43 -4.84 -1.49
N PRO A 95 13.95 -5.81 -0.71
CA PRO A 95 13.12 -6.60 0.20
C PRO A 95 12.53 -5.71 1.31
N PRO A 96 11.21 -5.77 1.56
CA PRO A 96 10.56 -4.95 2.57
C PRO A 96 10.85 -5.50 3.98
N LEU A 97 11.98 -5.08 4.58
CA LEU A 97 12.40 -5.56 5.90
C LEU A 97 11.35 -5.29 7.00
N THR A 98 10.67 -4.15 6.94
CA THR A 98 9.61 -3.80 7.88
C THR A 98 8.48 -4.84 7.89
N LEU A 99 8.15 -5.39 6.72
CA LEU A 99 7.11 -6.42 6.58
C LEU A 99 7.53 -7.73 7.25
N LEU A 100 8.81 -8.10 7.17
CA LEU A 100 9.33 -9.29 7.85
C LEU A 100 9.24 -9.14 9.38
N VAL A 101 9.53 -7.94 9.90
CA VAL A 101 9.36 -7.63 11.34
C VAL A 101 7.88 -7.70 11.73
N LEU A 102 6.99 -7.11 10.94
CA LEU A 102 5.55 -7.17 11.16
C LEU A 102 5.04 -8.61 11.15
N HIS A 103 5.48 -9.42 10.20
CA HIS A 103 5.17 -10.84 10.12
C HIS A 103 5.60 -11.59 11.39
N ALA A 104 6.83 -11.38 11.86
CA ALA A 104 7.31 -11.96 13.11
C ALA A 104 6.47 -11.53 14.33
N MET A 105 5.97 -10.28 14.35
CA MET A 105 5.05 -9.82 15.40
C MET A 105 3.66 -10.43 15.28
N LEU A 106 3.14 -10.60 14.06
CA LEU A 106 1.87 -11.27 13.81
C LEU A 106 1.93 -12.74 14.23
N CYS A 107 3.02 -13.46 13.95
CA CYS A 107 3.24 -14.84 14.39
C CYS A 107 3.25 -15.00 15.93
N LYS A 108 3.61 -13.95 16.69
CA LYS A 108 3.56 -13.99 18.16
C LYS A 108 2.14 -13.86 18.72
N ARG A 109 1.23 -13.23 17.98
CA ARG A 109 -0.14 -12.92 18.44
C ARG A 109 -1.20 -13.81 17.81
N TYR A 110 -0.93 -14.32 16.61
CA TYR A 110 -1.87 -15.06 15.79
C TYR A 110 -1.23 -16.33 15.22
N ARG A 111 -2.09 -17.29 14.90
CA ARG A 111 -1.70 -18.47 14.14
C ARG A 111 -1.66 -18.09 12.66
N VAL A 112 -0.47 -17.74 12.17
CA VAL A 112 -0.24 -17.27 10.80
C VAL A 112 0.25 -18.41 9.91
N LEU A 113 -0.47 -18.69 8.83
CA LEU A 113 -0.03 -19.58 7.75
C LEU A 113 0.82 -18.79 6.77
N SER A 114 2.12 -19.07 6.71
CA SER A 114 3.06 -18.29 5.90
C SER A 114 3.46 -19.02 4.63
N SER A 115 3.41 -18.35 3.47
CA SER A 115 3.83 -18.88 2.18
C SER A 115 4.67 -17.86 1.42
N VAL A 116 5.65 -18.36 0.65
CA VAL A 116 6.51 -17.55 -0.22
C VAL A 116 6.47 -18.15 -1.63
N HIS A 117 6.11 -17.32 -2.60
CA HIS A 117 6.10 -17.64 -4.03
C HIS A 117 7.04 -16.71 -4.79
N VAL A 118 7.49 -17.17 -5.96
CA VAL A 118 8.27 -16.39 -6.91
C VAL A 118 7.46 -16.29 -8.20
N HIS A 119 7.26 -15.07 -8.67
CA HIS A 119 6.59 -14.79 -9.93
C HIS A 119 7.59 -14.96 -11.10
N SER A 120 7.08 -15.31 -12.28
CA SER A 120 7.90 -15.53 -13.49
C SER A 120 8.68 -14.30 -13.95
N SER A 121 8.29 -13.10 -13.52
CA SER A 121 9.03 -11.86 -13.81
C SER A 121 10.37 -11.76 -13.11
N VAL A 122 10.66 -12.64 -12.15
CA VAL A 122 11.96 -12.70 -11.46
C VAL A 122 12.66 -13.99 -11.83
N SER A 123 13.87 -13.89 -12.36
CA SER A 123 14.69 -15.03 -12.78
C SER A 123 15.56 -15.62 -11.66
N GLY A 124 15.79 -14.89 -10.57
CA GLY A 124 16.57 -15.38 -9.44
C GLY A 124 16.25 -14.67 -8.13
N VAL A 125 15.81 -15.43 -7.12
CA VAL A 125 15.60 -14.95 -5.74
C VAL A 125 16.60 -15.63 -4.81
N PRO A 126 17.39 -14.88 -4.02
CA PRO A 126 18.28 -15.46 -3.02
C PRO A 126 17.57 -16.43 -2.07
N ALA A 127 18.23 -17.53 -1.69
CA ALA A 127 17.65 -18.55 -0.80
C ALA A 127 17.14 -17.97 0.54
N GLN A 128 17.84 -16.97 1.07
CA GLN A 128 17.44 -16.25 2.28
C GLN A 128 16.05 -15.60 2.16
N LEU A 129 15.71 -15.09 0.98
CA LEU A 129 14.40 -14.47 0.69
C LEU A 129 13.32 -15.53 0.43
N LEU A 130 13.69 -16.73 -0.03
CA LEU A 130 12.75 -17.85 -0.14
C LEU A 130 12.35 -18.39 1.24
N SER A 131 13.24 -18.32 2.22
CA SER A 131 13.01 -18.77 3.61
C SER A 131 12.74 -17.63 4.59
N CYS A 132 12.46 -16.41 4.12
CA CYS A 132 12.39 -15.22 4.99
C CYS A 132 11.21 -15.25 5.99
N LEU A 133 10.15 -15.99 5.69
CA LEU A 133 8.98 -16.14 6.56
C LEU A 133 9.05 -17.38 7.48
N GLY A 134 10.21 -18.05 7.52
CA GLY A 134 10.42 -19.26 8.32
C GLY A 134 10.08 -20.56 7.60
N PRO A 135 10.08 -21.69 8.33
CA PRO A 135 9.84 -23.00 7.75
C PRO A 135 8.41 -23.10 7.18
N ARG A 136 8.29 -23.71 6.00
CA ARG A 136 6.98 -23.99 5.39
C ARG A 136 6.19 -24.91 6.31
N HIS A 137 4.99 -24.49 6.69
CA HIS A 137 4.10 -25.34 7.47
C HIS A 137 3.67 -26.53 6.61
N ALA A 138 4.10 -27.73 7.00
CA ALA A 138 3.68 -28.99 6.39
C ALA A 138 2.15 -29.21 6.50
N ASP A 139 1.53 -28.58 7.52
CA ASP A 139 0.10 -28.66 7.80
C ASP A 139 -0.75 -27.60 7.09
N SER A 140 -0.30 -27.08 5.95
CA SER A 140 -1.01 -26.06 5.16
C SER A 140 -2.42 -26.48 4.71
N TYR A 141 -2.72 -27.79 4.75
CA TYR A 141 -4.01 -28.37 4.42
C TYR A 141 -5.10 -28.09 5.46
N VAL A 142 -4.76 -27.73 6.71
CA VAL A 142 -5.75 -27.39 7.75
C VAL A 142 -5.88 -25.88 7.91
N ARG A 143 -6.29 -25.18 6.85
CA ARG A 143 -6.49 -23.72 6.84
C ARG A 143 -7.36 -23.22 8.01
N GLN A 144 -8.34 -24.01 8.43
CA GLN A 144 -9.24 -23.72 9.55
C GLN A 144 -8.55 -23.64 10.93
N ARG A 145 -7.30 -24.11 11.06
CA ARG A 145 -6.51 -23.98 12.29
C ARG A 145 -5.73 -22.66 12.36
N PHE A 146 -5.61 -21.95 11.25
CA PHE A 146 -4.93 -20.67 11.17
C PHE A 146 -5.95 -19.53 11.22
N GLN A 147 -5.53 -18.40 11.77
CA GLN A 147 -6.36 -17.19 11.87
C GLN A 147 -6.07 -16.24 10.71
N LEU A 148 -4.81 -16.21 10.27
CA LEU A 148 -4.33 -15.36 9.19
C LEU A 148 -3.53 -16.21 8.20
N GLY A 149 -3.74 -15.99 6.91
CA GLY A 149 -2.81 -16.39 5.87
C GLY A 149 -1.93 -15.21 5.49
N PHE A 150 -0.65 -15.48 5.25
CA PHE A 150 0.33 -14.48 4.89
C PHE A 150 1.14 -15.02 3.72
N THR A 151 0.92 -14.44 2.55
CA THR A 151 1.54 -14.88 1.30
C THR A 151 2.40 -13.76 0.75
N LEU A 152 3.69 -14.01 0.62
CA LEU A 152 4.64 -13.11 -0.01
C LEU A 152 4.97 -13.62 -1.42
N ILE A 153 4.81 -12.76 -2.42
CA ILE A 153 5.13 -13.07 -3.81
C ILE A 153 6.27 -12.16 -4.25
N TRP A 154 7.42 -12.76 -4.54
CA TRP A 154 8.53 -12.06 -5.15
C TRP A 154 8.22 -11.78 -6.62
N LYS A 155 7.98 -10.52 -6.95
CA LYS A 155 7.61 -10.05 -8.28
C LYS A 155 8.43 -8.82 -8.59
N ASP A 156 9.02 -8.77 -9.79
CA ASP A 156 9.65 -7.54 -10.25
C ASP A 156 8.58 -6.48 -10.48
N GLY A 157 8.81 -5.29 -9.90
CA GLY A 157 7.90 -4.17 -10.09
C GLY A 157 8.23 -3.53 -11.42
N GLU A 158 7.27 -3.47 -12.35
CA GLU A 158 7.40 -2.49 -13.43
C GLU A 158 7.67 -1.12 -12.79
N ASP A 159 8.75 -0.47 -13.24
CA ASP A 159 9.15 0.85 -12.78
C ASP A 159 7.97 1.83 -12.85
N GLY A 160 7.35 2.07 -11.70
CA GLY A 160 6.18 2.93 -11.60
C GLY A 160 5.38 2.61 -10.36
N GLY A 161 5.65 3.35 -9.27
CA GLY A 161 4.93 3.23 -8.01
C GLY A 161 3.41 3.25 -8.19
N SER A 162 2.81 2.06 -8.16
CA SER A 162 1.37 1.90 -8.06
C SER A 162 1.11 0.83 -7.01
N LYS A 163 0.79 1.27 -5.80
CA LYS A 163 0.14 0.41 -4.79
C LYS A 163 -1.26 0.11 -5.31
N ARG A 164 -1.36 -0.79 -6.28
CA ARG A 164 -2.65 -1.32 -6.70
C ARG A 164 -2.97 -2.44 -5.72
N VAL A 165 -3.91 -2.20 -4.83
CA VAL A 165 -4.62 -3.28 -4.12
C VAL A 165 -5.53 -3.89 -5.17
N GLU A 166 -4.99 -4.77 -6.01
CA GLU A 166 -5.82 -5.64 -6.85
C GLU A 166 -6.34 -6.74 -5.96
N GLY A 167 -7.62 -6.63 -5.63
CA GLY A 167 -8.39 -7.78 -5.18
C GLY A 167 -8.34 -8.86 -6.25
N LEU A 168 -8.06 -10.08 -5.79
CA LEU A 168 -8.61 -11.33 -6.31
C LEU A 168 -8.51 -11.52 -7.83
N GLU A 169 -7.47 -12.22 -8.28
CA GLU A 169 -7.64 -13.26 -9.30
C GLU A 169 -6.35 -14.07 -9.44
N TRP A 170 -6.33 -15.29 -8.88
CA TRP A 170 -5.62 -16.44 -9.47
C TRP A 170 -6.40 -17.70 -9.09
N GLY A 171 -7.40 -17.99 -9.93
CA GLY A 171 -8.26 -19.16 -9.85
C GLY A 171 -8.52 -19.74 -11.23
N ARG A 172 -7.47 -20.21 -11.90
CA ARG A 172 -7.39 -21.51 -12.61
C ARG A 172 -6.02 -21.69 -13.23
#